data_AF-A0A0F9HMH5-F1
#
_entry.id   AF-A0A0F9HMH5-F1
#
_cell.length_a   1.000
_cell.length_b   1.000
_cell.length_c   1.000
_cell.angle_alpha   90.00
_cell.angle_beta   90.00
_cell.angle_gamma   90.00
#
_symmetry.space_group_name_H-M   'P 1'
#
loop_
_entity.id
_entity.type
_entity.pdbx_description
1 polymer ?
#
loop_
_entity_poly.entity_id
_entity_poly.type
_entity_poly.pdbx_seq_one_letter_code
_entity_poly.pdbx_strand_id
1 'polypeptide(L)' 'MVQKSDVNQYWFDQKDLIKPLDWEYIRSLSKIIQDALELYMRGEISFGKASEIARISYREMGMIRAKARIPVHI' A
#
# COMPACT_ATOMS: atom_id res chain seq x y z
N MET A 1 -4.86 19.66 7.87
CA MET A 1 -5.15 18.68 8.94
C MET A 1 -4.83 17.30 8.40
N VAL A 2 -3.68 16.73 8.76
CA VAL A 2 -3.37 15.32 8.43
C VAL A 2 -4.09 14.50 9.48
N GLN A 3 -5.13 13.76 9.07
CA GLN A 3 -5.87 12.88 9.97
C GLN A 3 -4.90 11.86 10.56
N LYS A 4 -4.89 11.77 11.90
CA LYS A 4 -4.28 10.67 12.64
C LYS A 4 -4.98 9.38 12.17
N SER A 5 -4.35 8.61 11.29
CA SER A 5 -4.82 7.28 10.96
C SER A 5 -4.57 6.39 12.17
N ASP A 6 -5.67 5.87 12.73
CA ASP A 6 -5.70 4.88 13.79
C ASP A 6 -4.63 3.81 13.58
N VAL A 7 -3.84 3.60 14.62
CA VAL A 7 -2.72 2.66 14.72
C VAL A 7 -3.10 1.18 14.52
N ASN A 8 -4.36 0.87 14.16
CA ASN A 8 -4.91 -0.48 13.96
C ASN A 8 -5.52 -0.72 12.56
N GLN A 9 -5.31 0.15 11.57
CA GLN A 9 -5.99 -0.02 10.26
C GLN A 9 -5.30 -0.96 9.29
N TYR A 10 -4.01 -1.27 9.48
CA TYR A 10 -3.24 -2.07 8.54
C TYR A 10 -2.91 -3.44 9.12
N TRP A 11 -2.77 -4.45 8.25
CA TRP A 11 -2.39 -5.81 8.67
C TRP A 11 -0.95 -5.90 9.19
N PHE A 12 -0.18 -4.83 9.03
CA PHE A 12 1.16 -4.66 9.59
C PHE A 12 1.21 -3.50 10.57
N ASP A 13 2.06 -3.65 11.57
CA ASP A 13 2.37 -2.62 12.54
C ASP A 13 3.46 -1.69 11.98
N GLN A 14 3.24 -0.37 11.98
CA GLN A 14 4.22 0.57 11.41
C GLN A 14 5.56 0.56 12.15
N LYS A 15 5.54 0.25 13.45
CA LYS A 15 6.74 0.13 14.31
C LYS A 15 7.65 -1.04 13.90
N ASP A 16 7.11 -2.04 13.21
CA ASP A 16 7.83 -3.24 12.80
C ASP A 16 8.46 -3.09 11.40
N LEU A 17 8.19 -1.96 10.73
CA LEU A 17 8.80 -1.66 9.44
C LEU A 17 10.26 -1.26 9.60
N ILE A 18 11.15 -1.90 8.83
CA ILE A 18 12.58 -1.54 8.76
C ILE A 18 12.76 -0.06 8.36
N LYS A 19 11.87 0.46 7.50
CA LYS A 19 11.82 1.87 7.11
C LYS A 19 10.37 2.34 7.08
N PRO A 20 10.09 3.60 7.44
CA PRO A 20 8.75 4.15 7.32
C PRO A 20 8.29 4.10 5.86
N LEU A 21 6.96 3.94 5.68
CA LEU A 21 6.30 4.03 4.39
C LEU A 21 6.63 5.36 3.70
N ASP A 22 6.82 5.30 2.39
CA ASP A 22 7.02 6.49 1.59
C ASP A 22 5.67 7.11 1.21
N TRP A 23 5.03 7.76 2.19
CA TRP A 23 3.71 8.37 2.01
C TRP A 23 3.68 9.47 0.95
N GLU A 24 4.80 10.15 0.74
CA GLU A 24 4.93 11.17 -0.30
C GLU A 24 4.90 10.53 -1.69
N TYR A 25 5.65 9.44 -1.87
CA TYR A 25 5.57 8.65 -3.09
C TYR A 25 4.16 8.08 -3.31
N ILE A 26 3.52 7.51 -2.28
CA ILE A 26 2.14 6.99 -2.41
C ILE A 26 1.19 8.09 -2.90
N ARG A 27 1.24 9.29 -2.31
CA ARG A 27 0.40 10.43 -2.72
C ARG A 27 0.68 10.93 -4.15
N SER A 28 1.87 10.65 -4.69
CA SER A 28 2.23 11.01 -6.08
C SER A 28 1.65 10.07 -7.14
N LEU A 29 1.17 8.89 -6.74
CA LEU A 29 0.61 7.89 -7.65
C LEU A 29 -0.79 8.30 -8.13
N SER A 30 -1.28 7.65 -9.20
CA SER A 30 -2.66 7.85 -9.62
C SER A 30 -3.64 7.38 -8.54
N LYS A 31 -4.82 8.01 -8.48
CA LYS A 31 -5.83 7.73 -7.45
C LYS A 31 -6.20 6.25 -7.36
N ILE A 32 -6.35 5.58 -8.51
CA ILE A 32 -6.68 4.14 -8.58
C ILE A 32 -5.60 3.25 -7.95
N ILE A 33 -4.32 3.62 -8.07
CA ILE A 33 -3.22 2.88 -7.45
C ILE A 33 -3.19 3.16 -5.94
N GLN A 34 -3.42 4.40 -5.52
CA GLN A 34 -3.50 4.75 -4.09
C GLN A 34 -4.59 3.94 -3.40
N ASP A 35 -5.79 3.89 -3.99
CA ASP A 35 -6.93 3.18 -3.41
C ASP A 35 -6.67 1.66 -3.38
N ALA A 36 -6.07 1.09 -4.43
CA ALA A 36 -5.70 -0.32 -4.45
C ALA A 36 -4.65 -0.68 -3.38
N LEU A 37 -3.65 0.19 -3.15
CA LEU A 37 -2.65 0.00 -2.10
C LEU A 37 -3.27 0.12 -0.71
N GLU A 38 -4.17 1.07 -0.49
CA GLU A 38 -4.86 1.25 0.80
C GLU A 38 -5.67 0.00 1.16
N LEU A 39 -6.49 -0.51 0.23
CA LEU A 39 -7.27 -1.74 0.45
C LEU A 39 -6.37 -2.95 0.75
N TYR A 40 -5.24 -3.05 0.03
CA TYR A 40 -4.24 -4.09 0.29
C TYR A 40 -3.61 -3.94 1.67
N MET A 41 -3.20 -2.73 2.06
CA MET A 41 -2.58 -2.44 3.35
C MET A 41 -3.54 -2.69 4.51
N ARG A 42 -4.84 -2.52 4.31
CA ARG A 42 -5.90 -2.86 5.28
C ARG A 42 -6.22 -4.36 5.36
N GLY A 43 -5.71 -5.15 4.41
CA GLY A 43 -5.97 -6.59 4.34
C GLY A 43 -7.36 -6.92 3.79
N GLU A 44 -8.05 -5.94 3.19
CA GLU A 44 -9.39 -6.12 2.63
C GLU A 44 -9.35 -6.92 1.31
N ILE A 45 -8.21 -6.87 0.59
CA ILE A 45 -8.01 -7.57 -0.68
C ILE A 45 -6.61 -8.19 -0.76
N SER A 46 -6.49 -9.22 -1.60
CA SER A 46 -5.19 -9.80 -1.93
C SER A 46 -4.35 -8.87 -2.80
N PHE A 47 -3.03 -9.06 -2.80
CA PHE A 47 -2.13 -8.28 -3.63
C PHE A 47 -2.42 -8.43 -5.14
N GLY A 48 -2.80 -9.64 -5.57
CA GLY A 48 -3.25 -9.89 -6.94
C GLY A 48 -4.48 -9.07 -7.28
N LYS A 49 -5.48 -9.03 -6.39
CA LYS A 49 -6.68 -8.22 -6.61
C LYS A 49 -6.38 -6.72 -6.65
N ALA A 50 -5.42 -6.25 -5.85
CA ALA A 50 -4.95 -4.88 -5.90
C ALA A 50 -4.36 -4.53 -7.27
N SER A 51 -3.58 -5.44 -7.89
CA SER A 51 -3.04 -5.22 -9.25
C SER A 51 -4.14 -5.15 -10.32
N GLU A 52 -5.19 -5.99 -10.20
CA GLU A 52 -6.34 -5.93 -11.11
C GLU A 52 -7.10 -4.60 -11.01
N ILE A 53 -7.38 -4.13 -9.78
CA ILE A 53 -8.07 -2.86 -9.55
C ILE A 53 -7.23 -1.70 -10.10
N ALA A 54 -5.92 -1.71 -9.84
CA ALA A 54 -4.99 -0.71 -10.34
C ALA A 54 -4.81 -0.74 -11.87
N ARG A 55 -5.31 -1.78 -12.56
CA ARG A 55 -5.18 -1.99 -14.01
C ARG A 55 -3.73 -1.99 -14.49
N ILE A 56 -2.84 -2.56 -13.68
CA ILE A 56 -1.41 -2.73 -14.00
C ILE A 56 -1.02 -4.18 -13.76
N SER A 57 0.13 -4.60 -14.31
CA SER A 57 0.61 -5.96 -14.07
C SER A 57 0.97 -6.18 -12.59
N TYR A 58 0.88 -7.44 -12.15
CA TYR A 58 1.34 -7.85 -10.81
C TYR A 58 2.78 -7.40 -10.53
N ARG A 59 3.64 -7.44 -11.56
CA ARG A 59 5.04 -7.01 -11.47
C ARG A 59 5.16 -5.51 -11.25
N GLU A 60 4.43 -4.69 -12.00
CA GLU A 60 4.42 -3.23 -11.82
C GLU A 60 3.90 -2.84 -10.44
N MET A 61 2.81 -3.48 -10.00
CA MET A 61 2.29 -3.29 -8.64
C MET A 61 3.35 -3.66 -7.60
N GLY A 62 4.10 -4.74 -7.82
CA GLY A 62 5.23 -5.15 -6.98
C GLY A 62 6.33 -4.09 -6.88
N MET A 63 6.69 -3.45 -7.99
CA MET A 63 7.68 -2.38 -8.02
C MET A 63 7.18 -1.14 -7.27
N ILE A 64 5.92 -0.76 -7.46
CA ILE A 64 5.29 0.36 -6.77
C ILE A 64 5.27 0.09 -5.26
N ARG A 65 4.80 -1.09 -4.84
CA ARG A 65 4.76 -1.52 -3.43
C ARG A 65 6.15 -1.45 -2.80
N ALA A 66 7.16 -1.99 -3.48
CA ALA A 66 8.54 -1.98 -3.00
C ALA A 66 9.09 -0.55 -2.85
N LYS A 67 8.83 0.33 -3.82
CA LYS A 67 9.24 1.74 -3.78
C LYS A 67 8.51 2.52 -2.68
N ALA A 68 7.23 2.22 -2.46
CA ALA A 68 6.42 2.73 -1.36
C ALA A 68 6.81 2.15 0.02
N ARG A 69 7.68 1.14 0.05
CA ARG A 69 8.14 0.41 1.24
C ARG A 69 7.03 -0.32 1.98
N ILE A 70 5.96 -0.67 1.27
CA ILE A 70 4.85 -1.45 1.82
C ILE A 70 5.31 -2.92 1.93
N PRO A 71 5.12 -3.56 3.10
CA PRO A 71 5.53 -4.95 3.31
C PRO A 71 4.70 -5.94 2.47
N VAL A 72 5.18 -7.17 2.39
CA VAL A 72 4.47 -8.26 1.71
C VAL A 72 3.67 -9.05 2.73
N HIS A 73 2.36 -9.08 2.54
CA HIS A 73 1.49 -10.04 3.20
C HIS A 73 1.72 -11.41 2.54
N ILE A 74 2.33 -12.32 3.30
CA ILE A 74 2.52 -13.73 2.94
C ILE A 74 1.28 -14.51 3.39
#